data_AF-A0A6G3CJH5-F1
#
_entry.id   AF-A0A6G3CJH5-F1
#
_cell.length_a   1.000
_cell.length_b   1.000
_cell.length_c   1.000
_cell.angle_alpha   90.00
_cell.angle_beta   90.00
_cell.angle_gamma   90.00
#
_symmetry.space_group_name_H-M   'P 1'
#
loop_
_entity.id
_entity.type
_entity.pdbx_description
1 polymer ?
#
loop_
_entity_poly.entity_id
_entity_poly.type
_entity_poly.pdbx_seq_one_letter_code
_entity_poly.pdbx_strand_id
1 'polypeptide(L)'
;MERATMPDTPDRAAAPVREVGAVLPAAPDLLRAALADARSPRAPERSPYVPERPFPWNGPATAYAGEPGTAIDLDRVLRLSLAAPAGTPGRLRPVPSAGALHPVRAHLLLGPGCSLPPGRYAYDPRTHRAHRRGPAPDGAPPGALVVLTVAASRTVAHYGHRAWPLLLLDAGHAAAALALAGAATADVLVSLDADGTLLSAAAGLPGAPDWQDIWPGTEPELPLAAVRLTPPGSSVEGEPPLGAWAALPRASAPTPEPGADTTPPRELAVARHLLHHIAGAPARPDGTWHPARRPGALTDKALLTRRSAPPEDLNRPLDEELLATILATARSVRPDGPDWTVAVGGATPALYAAAPGRPGLDVRAVGDARPTLAHWAAGQQWIGAAGAVLLAHGCPDDAARTTARSSHLVAGYAAGAAQAYATALGLRSRPIGSWQQADLGAALGDTPGRHWIVHGLALGARPTTAAAPATPAATPAATAATPPPPAATPATAAVTPAPKPVTPPTASAAPAAPPGEEERP
;
A
#
# COMPACT_ATOMS: atom_id res chain seq x y z
N MET A 1 -39.42 25.48 -64.36
CA MET A 1 -37.98 25.49 -64.66
C MET A 1 -37.28 26.19 -63.49
N GLU A 2 -37.23 25.55 -62.33
CA GLU A 2 -36.11 24.69 -61.88
C GLU A 2 -34.76 25.42 -61.84
N ARG A 3 -34.32 25.77 -60.63
CA ARG A 3 -33.13 25.15 -60.04
C ARG A 3 -33.14 25.26 -58.52
N ALA A 4 -32.71 24.16 -57.92
CA ALA A 4 -32.95 23.75 -56.55
C ALA A 4 -32.04 24.43 -55.53
N THR A 5 -32.60 24.55 -54.33
CA THR A 5 -32.01 24.97 -53.06
C THR A 5 -31.14 23.86 -52.47
N MET A 6 -29.97 24.22 -51.93
CA MET A 6 -29.21 23.44 -50.95
C MET A 6 -28.94 24.37 -49.75
N PRO A 7 -29.20 23.96 -48.49
CA PRO A 7 -29.06 24.81 -47.32
C PRO A 7 -27.63 24.80 -46.77
N ASP A 8 -27.14 26.00 -46.40
CA ASP A 8 -25.90 26.21 -45.66
C ASP A 8 -26.02 25.70 -44.21
N THR A 9 -25.05 24.89 -43.81
CA THR A 9 -24.84 24.36 -42.46
C THR A 9 -24.48 25.49 -41.48
N PRO A 10 -25.11 25.59 -40.29
CA PRO A 10 -24.75 26.60 -39.31
C PRO A 10 -23.57 26.17 -38.43
N ASP A 11 -22.77 27.17 -38.09
CA ASP A 11 -21.91 27.33 -36.92
C ASP A 11 -21.08 26.15 -36.40
N ARG A 12 -19.78 26.29 -36.66
CA ARG A 12 -18.70 25.62 -35.94
C ARG A 12 -18.75 26.07 -34.48
N ALA A 13 -19.24 25.21 -33.59
CA ALA A 13 -19.22 25.44 -32.16
C ALA A 13 -17.82 25.88 -31.69
N ALA A 14 -17.76 27.08 -31.10
CA ALA A 14 -16.57 27.59 -30.46
C ALA A 14 -16.12 26.65 -29.34
N ALA A 15 -14.83 26.32 -29.32
CA ALA A 15 -14.22 25.56 -28.24
C ALA A 15 -14.41 26.29 -26.89
N PRO A 16 -14.64 25.59 -25.78
CA PRO A 16 -14.82 26.22 -24.49
C PRO A 16 -13.53 26.95 -24.09
N VAL A 17 -13.71 28.23 -23.76
CA VAL A 17 -12.68 29.10 -23.21
C VAL A 17 -12.14 28.46 -21.93
N ARG A 18 -10.82 28.33 -21.87
CA ARG A 18 -10.06 27.85 -20.71
C ARG A 18 -10.31 28.80 -19.55
N GLU A 19 -11.08 28.38 -18.54
CA GLU A 19 -11.18 29.14 -17.28
C GLU A 19 -9.81 29.19 -16.61
N VAL A 20 -9.25 30.40 -16.60
CA VAL A 20 -8.05 30.74 -15.83
C VAL A 20 -8.50 31.00 -14.40
N GLY A 21 -8.02 30.17 -13.47
CA GLY A 21 -8.03 30.46 -12.04
C GLY A 21 -9.36 30.19 -11.32
N ALA A 22 -9.81 28.93 -11.28
CA ALA A 22 -10.77 28.53 -10.27
C ALA A 22 -10.12 28.68 -8.88
N VAL A 23 -10.59 29.67 -8.11
CA VAL A 23 -10.26 29.82 -6.69
C VAL A 23 -10.57 28.50 -6.00
N LEU A 24 -9.58 27.89 -5.35
CA LEU A 24 -9.80 26.65 -4.61
C LEU A 24 -10.88 26.91 -3.54
N PRO A 25 -11.92 26.05 -3.44
CA PRO A 25 -12.96 26.21 -2.44
C PRO A 25 -12.37 26.16 -1.02
N ALA A 26 -13.10 26.69 -0.04
CA ALA A 26 -12.70 26.64 1.36
C ALA A 26 -12.35 25.19 1.76
N ALA A 27 -11.34 25.02 2.61
CA ALA A 27 -10.78 23.70 2.91
C ALA A 27 -11.81 22.62 3.37
N PRO A 28 -12.86 22.96 4.15
CA PRO A 28 -13.94 22.01 4.47
C PRO A 28 -14.75 21.56 3.24
N ASP A 29 -15.04 22.47 2.31
CA ASP A 29 -15.77 22.16 1.08
C ASP A 29 -14.92 21.34 0.11
N LEU A 30 -13.60 21.59 0.11
CA LEU A 30 -12.63 20.83 -0.67
C LEU A 30 -12.56 19.36 -0.23
N LEU A 31 -12.54 19.08 1.08
CA LEU A 31 -12.52 17.71 1.59
C LEU A 31 -13.83 16.96 1.27
N ARG A 32 -14.99 17.59 1.49
CA ARG A 32 -16.30 16.99 1.17
C ARG A 32 -16.38 16.65 -0.33
N ALA A 33 -15.99 17.58 -1.19
CA ALA A 33 -15.98 17.36 -2.64
C ALA A 33 -15.00 16.23 -3.02
N ALA A 34 -13.81 16.18 -2.41
CA ALA A 34 -12.82 15.14 -2.68
C ALA A 34 -13.25 13.74 -2.20
N LEU A 35 -13.98 13.66 -1.09
CA LEU A 35 -14.61 12.41 -0.61
C LEU A 35 -15.68 11.93 -1.60
N ALA A 36 -16.58 12.83 -2.00
CA ALA A 36 -17.62 12.53 -2.98
C ALA A 36 -17.04 12.07 -4.33
N ASP A 37 -16.02 12.77 -4.82
CA ASP A 37 -15.35 12.42 -6.08
C ASP A 37 -14.65 11.06 -5.97
N ALA A 38 -13.87 10.80 -4.91
CA ALA A 38 -13.19 9.52 -4.70
C ALA A 38 -14.14 8.31 -4.59
N ARG A 39 -15.37 8.53 -4.11
CA ARG A 39 -16.44 7.52 -4.00
C ARG A 39 -17.32 7.44 -5.24
N SER A 40 -17.10 8.31 -6.22
CA SER A 40 -17.94 8.37 -7.41
C SER A 40 -17.68 7.18 -8.33
N PRO A 41 -18.68 6.75 -9.12
CA PRO A 41 -18.48 5.72 -10.13
C PRO A 41 -17.67 6.22 -11.34
N ARG A 42 -17.31 7.52 -11.38
CA ARG A 42 -16.59 8.14 -12.49
C ARG A 42 -15.26 7.43 -12.72
N ALA A 43 -15.00 6.99 -13.94
CA ALA A 43 -13.70 6.45 -14.31
C ALA A 43 -12.61 7.53 -14.12
N PRO A 44 -11.46 7.20 -13.53
CA PRO A 44 -10.33 8.13 -13.50
C PRO A 44 -9.94 8.58 -14.90
N GLU A 45 -9.59 9.87 -15.06
CA GLU A 45 -9.10 10.35 -16.35
C GLU A 45 -7.79 9.63 -16.71
N ARG A 46 -7.60 9.34 -18.00
CA ARG A 46 -6.36 8.70 -18.47
C ARG A 46 -5.21 9.69 -18.35
N SER A 47 -4.35 9.48 -17.37
CA SER A 47 -3.08 10.19 -17.24
C SER A 47 -1.96 9.43 -17.97
N PRO A 48 -0.94 10.14 -18.52
CA PRO A 48 0.28 9.49 -18.99
C PRO A 48 0.88 8.59 -17.91
N TYR A 49 1.38 7.43 -18.32
CA TYR A 49 2.03 6.51 -17.40
C TYR A 49 3.24 7.16 -16.74
N VAL A 50 3.31 7.12 -15.41
CA VAL A 50 4.47 7.58 -14.64
C VAL A 50 5.24 6.35 -14.14
N PRO A 51 6.43 6.06 -14.70
CA PRO A 51 7.24 4.92 -14.27
C PRO A 51 7.74 5.10 -12.83
N GLU A 52 8.16 4.00 -12.22
CA GLU A 52 8.99 4.09 -11.02
C GLU A 52 10.31 4.78 -11.37
N ARG A 53 10.65 5.81 -10.60
CA ARG A 53 11.89 6.57 -10.78
C ARG A 53 12.99 6.00 -9.88
N PRO A 54 14.28 6.20 -10.23
CA PRO A 54 15.39 5.88 -9.34
C PRO A 54 15.20 6.53 -7.96
N PHE A 55 15.75 5.92 -6.92
CA PHE A 55 15.71 6.49 -5.58
C PHE A 55 16.44 7.85 -5.60
N PRO A 56 15.80 8.96 -5.18
CA PRO A 56 16.30 10.30 -5.51
C PRO A 56 17.42 10.78 -4.58
N TRP A 57 17.70 10.06 -3.49
CA TRP A 57 18.69 10.44 -2.49
C TRP A 57 20.05 9.82 -2.82
N ASN A 58 21.06 10.68 -3.04
CA ASN A 58 22.41 10.31 -3.47
C ASN A 58 23.48 10.43 -2.37
N GLY A 59 23.08 10.67 -1.11
CA GLY A 59 23.99 10.68 0.02
C GLY A 59 24.70 9.33 0.21
N PRO A 60 25.83 9.28 0.95
CA PRO A 60 26.57 8.04 1.19
C PRO A 60 25.64 6.91 1.64
N ALA A 61 25.64 5.83 0.87
CA ALA A 61 24.85 4.64 1.17
C ALA A 61 25.58 3.83 2.24
N THR A 62 24.94 3.65 3.39
CA THR A 62 25.48 2.84 4.48
C THR A 62 24.83 1.46 4.43
N ALA A 63 25.66 0.42 4.39
CA ALA A 63 25.20 -0.93 4.64
C ALA A 63 24.94 -1.09 6.14
N TYR A 64 23.93 -1.88 6.52
CA TYR A 64 23.69 -2.20 7.91
C TYR A 64 24.89 -3.00 8.45
N ALA A 65 25.64 -2.39 9.34
CA ALA A 65 26.74 -3.02 10.07
C ALA A 65 26.32 -2.99 11.55
N GLY A 66 25.53 -3.99 11.94
CA GLY A 66 25.21 -4.20 13.35
C GLY A 66 26.36 -4.91 14.03
N GLU A 67 26.86 -4.34 15.13
CA GLU A 67 27.63 -5.12 16.09
C GLU A 67 26.72 -6.18 16.73
N PRO A 68 27.23 -7.39 17.05
CA PRO A 68 26.48 -8.34 17.85
C PRO A 68 26.00 -7.68 19.15
N GLY A 69 24.67 -7.60 19.35
CA GLY A 69 24.08 -6.97 20.53
C GLY A 69 23.51 -5.55 20.35
N THR A 70 23.38 -5.03 19.12
CA THR A 70 22.60 -3.79 18.89
C THR A 70 21.17 -3.95 19.41
N ALA A 71 20.68 -2.97 20.19
CA ALA A 71 19.36 -3.02 20.80
C ALA A 71 18.22 -3.02 19.76
N ILE A 72 18.40 -2.32 18.63
CA ILE A 72 17.42 -2.28 17.53
C ILE A 72 18.09 -2.74 16.22
N ASP A 73 17.74 -3.95 15.79
CA ASP A 73 18.14 -4.51 14.49
C ASP A 73 17.28 -3.94 13.35
N LEU A 74 17.70 -2.79 12.81
CA LEU A 74 16.99 -2.14 11.69
C LEU A 74 17.11 -2.92 10.37
N ASP A 75 18.16 -3.73 10.17
CA ASP A 75 18.31 -4.54 8.97
C ASP A 75 17.15 -5.52 8.89
N ARG A 76 16.93 -6.27 9.98
CA ARG A 76 15.80 -7.19 10.10
C ARG A 76 14.46 -6.47 10.00
N VAL A 77 14.24 -5.40 10.77
CA VAL A 77 12.95 -4.68 10.76
C VAL A 77 12.59 -4.22 9.35
N LEU A 78 13.53 -3.63 8.60
CA LEU A 78 13.29 -3.12 7.26
C LEU A 78 13.12 -4.23 6.22
N ARG A 79 13.81 -5.38 6.36
CA ARG A 79 13.61 -6.56 5.50
C ARG A 79 12.23 -7.19 5.65
N LEU A 80 11.74 -7.29 6.88
CA LEU A 80 10.45 -7.90 7.19
C LEU A 80 9.26 -6.99 6.83
N SER A 81 9.50 -5.70 6.57
CA SER A 81 8.46 -4.69 6.38
C SER A 81 8.45 -4.07 4.98
N LEU A 82 9.49 -3.29 4.65
CA LEU A 82 9.47 -2.36 3.51
C LEU A 82 10.37 -2.79 2.36
N ALA A 83 11.38 -3.63 2.59
CA ALA A 83 12.36 -4.00 1.57
C ALA A 83 11.74 -4.79 0.42
N ALA A 84 12.16 -4.49 -0.81
CA ALA A 84 12.02 -5.37 -1.93
C ALA A 84 12.84 -6.66 -1.69
N PRO A 85 12.32 -7.85 -2.07
CA PRO A 85 13.12 -9.06 -2.07
C PRO A 85 14.34 -8.92 -2.98
N ALA A 86 15.51 -9.36 -2.49
CA ALA A 86 16.76 -9.30 -3.23
C ALA A 86 16.66 -10.01 -4.58
N GLY A 87 17.29 -9.43 -5.61
CA GLY A 87 17.28 -9.99 -6.97
C GLY A 87 15.96 -9.87 -7.72
N THR A 88 14.96 -9.16 -7.18
CA THR A 88 13.68 -8.91 -7.87
C THR A 88 13.59 -7.48 -8.40
N PRO A 89 12.69 -7.20 -9.37
CA PRO A 89 12.42 -5.84 -9.83
C PRO A 89 11.83 -4.89 -8.77
N GLY A 90 11.56 -5.36 -7.55
CA GLY A 90 11.03 -4.56 -6.44
C GLY A 90 9.53 -4.23 -6.52
N ARG A 91 8.82 -4.79 -7.51
CA ARG A 91 7.37 -4.61 -7.68
C ARG A 91 6.58 -5.19 -6.51
N LEU A 92 7.00 -6.33 -5.95
CA LEU A 92 6.37 -6.92 -4.78
C LEU A 92 7.24 -6.69 -3.56
N ARG A 93 6.63 -6.31 -2.45
CA ARG A 93 7.27 -6.08 -1.15
C ARG A 93 6.45 -6.77 -0.06
N PRO A 94 6.99 -7.00 1.15
CA PRO A 94 6.22 -7.55 2.26
C PRO A 94 4.99 -6.69 2.56
N VAL A 95 5.12 -5.36 2.50
CA VAL A 95 4.00 -4.41 2.56
C VAL A 95 3.19 -4.38 1.25
N PRO A 96 1.85 -4.51 1.31
CA PRO A 96 0.98 -4.33 0.15
C PRO A 96 0.90 -2.86 -0.23
N SER A 97 0.63 -2.59 -1.50
CA SER A 97 0.37 -1.25 -2.00
C SER A 97 -0.61 -1.34 -3.17
N ALA A 98 -1.52 -0.37 -3.25
CA ALA A 98 -2.46 -0.29 -4.37
C ALA A 98 -1.71 -0.27 -5.72
N GLY A 99 -2.05 -1.21 -6.61
CA GLY A 99 -1.40 -1.34 -7.92
C GLY A 99 0.09 -1.69 -7.88
N ALA A 100 0.61 -2.09 -6.71
CA ALA A 100 2.03 -2.28 -6.47
C ALA A 100 2.88 -1.02 -6.80
N LEU A 101 2.34 0.17 -6.52
CA LEU A 101 2.96 1.45 -6.85
C LEU A 101 3.94 1.95 -5.78
N HIS A 102 3.81 1.45 -4.54
CA HIS A 102 4.69 1.71 -3.40
C HIS A 102 5.02 3.20 -3.21
N PRO A 103 4.01 4.05 -2.95
CA PRO A 103 4.20 5.49 -2.82
C PRO A 103 4.91 5.89 -1.52
N VAL A 104 4.94 5.01 -0.53
CA VAL A 104 5.48 5.30 0.80
C VAL A 104 7.01 5.31 0.78
N ARG A 105 7.59 6.38 1.34
CA ARG A 105 9.03 6.51 1.64
C ARG A 105 9.23 6.54 3.15
N ALA A 106 10.38 6.06 3.60
CA ALA A 106 10.74 6.00 5.01
C ALA A 106 12.00 6.82 5.29
N HIS A 107 11.89 7.79 6.20
CA HIS A 107 13.00 8.57 6.72
C HIS A 107 13.33 8.08 8.13
N LEU A 108 14.58 7.64 8.33
CA LEU A 108 15.05 7.06 9.58
C LEU A 108 15.75 8.13 10.40
N LEU A 109 15.26 8.37 11.62
CA LEU A 109 15.82 9.29 12.60
C LEU A 109 16.38 8.43 13.74
N LEU A 110 17.69 8.24 13.72
CA LEU A 110 18.37 7.23 14.53
C LEU A 110 19.14 7.86 15.68
N GLY A 111 18.83 7.42 16.90
CA GLY A 111 19.70 7.60 18.05
C GLY A 111 20.68 6.43 18.20
N PRO A 112 21.41 6.37 19.33
CA PRO A 112 22.34 5.27 19.61
C PRO A 112 21.62 3.91 19.74
N GLY A 113 22.37 2.82 19.60
CA GLY A 113 21.85 1.45 19.81
C GLY A 113 21.12 0.82 18.62
N CYS A 114 21.17 1.44 17.45
CA CYS A 114 20.66 0.88 16.19
C CYS A 114 21.78 0.19 15.39
N SER A 115 21.43 -0.63 14.40
CA SER A 115 22.38 -1.22 13.42
C SER A 115 22.98 -0.23 12.41
N LEU A 116 22.75 1.07 12.61
CA LEU A 116 23.37 2.18 11.90
C LEU A 116 23.78 3.28 12.91
N PRO A 117 24.84 4.05 12.62
CA PRO A 117 25.24 5.17 13.49
C PRO A 117 24.13 6.23 13.64
N PRO A 118 24.09 6.96 14.76
CA PRO A 118 23.13 8.04 14.96
C PRO A 118 23.11 9.05 13.80
N GLY A 119 21.92 9.42 13.36
CA GLY A 119 21.76 10.32 12.23
C GLY A 119 20.38 10.30 11.58
N ARG A 120 20.23 11.16 10.57
CA ARG A 120 19.09 11.18 9.66
C ARG A 120 19.43 10.42 8.39
N TYR A 121 18.52 9.56 7.93
CA TYR A 121 18.69 8.77 6.72
C TYR A 121 17.40 8.72 5.89
N ALA A 122 17.54 8.58 4.57
CA ALA A 122 16.46 8.16 3.69
C ALA A 122 16.66 6.68 3.32
N TYR A 123 15.64 5.85 3.49
CA TYR A 123 15.73 4.41 3.21
C TYR A 123 15.30 4.08 1.78
N ASP A 124 16.19 3.42 1.03
CA ASP A 124 15.89 2.82 -0.27
C ASP A 124 15.42 1.37 -0.10
N PRO A 125 14.11 1.09 -0.28
CA PRO A 125 13.58 -0.26 -0.17
C PRO A 125 14.03 -1.18 -1.30
N ARG A 126 14.46 -0.68 -2.47
CA ARG A 126 14.86 -1.52 -3.61
C ARG A 126 16.23 -2.12 -3.42
N THR A 127 17.19 -1.28 -3.05
CA THR A 127 18.58 -1.70 -2.82
C THR A 127 18.84 -2.12 -1.38
N HIS A 128 17.85 -1.92 -0.49
CA HIS A 128 17.96 -2.15 0.95
C HIS A 128 19.17 -1.42 1.52
N ARG A 129 19.19 -0.09 1.34
CA ARG A 129 20.25 0.81 1.77
C ARG A 129 19.67 2.04 2.47
N ALA A 130 20.41 2.57 3.44
CA ALA A 130 20.09 3.84 4.07
C ALA A 130 21.08 4.90 3.59
N HIS A 131 20.55 6.01 3.07
CA HIS A 131 21.34 7.13 2.57
C HIS A 131 21.42 8.20 3.65
N ARG A 132 22.62 8.52 4.15
CA ARG A 132 22.79 9.51 5.21
C ARG A 132 22.46 10.92 4.72
N ARG A 133 21.71 11.66 5.53
CA ARG A 133 21.13 12.97 5.20
C ARG A 133 21.46 14.07 6.23
N GLY A 134 21.89 13.69 7.43
CA GLY A 134 22.28 14.66 8.46
C GLY A 134 22.66 13.99 9.78
N PRO A 135 23.14 14.78 10.76
CA PRO A 135 23.42 14.29 12.11
C PRO A 135 22.12 14.02 12.90
N ALA A 136 22.28 13.34 14.03
CA ALA A 136 21.27 13.27 15.08
C ALA A 136 21.38 14.52 15.98
N PRO A 137 20.31 14.93 16.68
CA PRO A 137 20.41 15.98 17.68
C PRO A 137 21.27 15.50 18.86
N ASP A 138 21.90 16.45 19.56
CA ASP A 138 22.65 16.14 20.77
C ASP A 138 21.73 15.51 21.82
N GLY A 139 22.19 14.42 22.44
CA GLY A 139 21.39 13.68 23.41
C GLY A 139 20.19 12.91 22.83
N ALA A 140 20.18 12.63 21.51
CA ALA A 140 19.16 11.79 20.89
C ALA A 140 18.96 10.48 21.67
N PRO A 141 17.73 10.11 22.05
CA PRO A 141 17.48 8.92 22.85
C PRO A 141 17.79 7.65 22.06
N PRO A 142 18.15 6.54 22.72
CA PRO A 142 18.38 5.26 22.05
C PRO A 142 17.17 4.78 21.23
N GLY A 143 17.46 4.15 20.10
CA GLY A 143 16.46 3.57 19.20
C GLY A 143 16.21 4.38 17.94
N ALA A 144 15.10 4.08 17.27
CA ALA A 144 14.78 4.58 15.94
C ALA A 144 13.40 5.22 15.91
N LEU A 145 13.29 6.37 15.24
CA LEU A 145 12.03 6.97 14.83
C LEU A 145 11.97 6.97 13.30
N VAL A 146 10.92 6.39 12.74
CA VAL A 146 10.71 6.30 11.30
C VAL A 146 9.55 7.21 10.92
N VAL A 147 9.81 8.24 10.12
CA VAL A 147 8.78 9.10 9.53
C VAL A 147 8.39 8.53 8.17
N LEU A 148 7.08 8.32 7.96
CA LEU A 148 6.51 7.80 6.72
C LEU A 148 5.88 8.94 5.93
N THR A 149 6.36 9.09 4.70
CA THR A 149 5.85 10.07 3.72
C THR A 149 5.31 9.36 2.49
N VAL A 150 4.54 10.07 1.67
CA VAL A 150 4.08 9.56 0.36
C VAL A 150 4.48 10.48 -0.79
N ALA A 151 4.91 9.86 -1.88
CA ALA A 151 5.07 10.48 -3.19
C ALA A 151 3.85 10.15 -4.07
N ALA A 152 3.07 11.16 -4.43
CA ALA A 152 1.72 10.97 -4.97
C ALA A 152 1.67 10.69 -6.48
N SER A 153 2.69 11.10 -7.25
CA SER A 153 2.66 11.15 -8.72
C SER A 153 2.18 9.86 -9.37
N ARG A 154 2.77 8.72 -9.01
CA ARG A 154 2.47 7.41 -9.60
C ARG A 154 1.06 6.94 -9.28
N THR A 155 0.64 7.10 -8.02
CA THR A 155 -0.68 6.68 -7.58
C THR A 155 -1.76 7.54 -8.22
N VAL A 156 -1.55 8.86 -8.33
CA VAL A 156 -2.48 9.75 -9.03
C VAL A 156 -2.51 9.46 -10.52
N ALA A 157 -1.36 9.21 -11.17
CA ALA A 157 -1.36 8.87 -12.59
C ALA A 157 -2.12 7.56 -12.90
N HIS A 158 -2.23 6.65 -11.93
CA HIS A 158 -2.94 5.39 -12.10
C HIS A 158 -4.41 5.45 -11.67
N TYR A 159 -4.72 6.12 -10.55
CA TYR A 159 -6.05 6.12 -9.92
C TYR A 159 -6.78 7.46 -10.00
N GLY A 160 -6.14 8.50 -10.54
CA GLY A 160 -6.68 9.86 -10.64
C GLY A 160 -7.20 10.38 -9.31
N HIS A 161 -8.42 10.91 -9.32
CA HIS A 161 -9.14 11.37 -8.13
C HIS A 161 -9.33 10.32 -7.02
N ARG A 162 -9.25 9.02 -7.33
CA ARG A 162 -9.35 7.93 -6.33
C ARG A 162 -8.03 7.67 -5.60
N ALA A 163 -6.95 8.36 -5.94
CA ALA A 163 -5.62 8.08 -5.41
C ALA A 163 -5.39 8.51 -3.96
N TRP A 164 -5.98 9.63 -3.52
CA TRP A 164 -5.65 10.21 -2.22
C TRP A 164 -6.03 9.32 -1.02
N PRO A 165 -7.17 8.60 -0.99
CA PRO A 165 -7.45 7.66 0.10
C PRO A 165 -6.50 6.45 0.04
N LEU A 166 -6.14 5.97 -1.15
CA LEU A 166 -5.18 4.88 -1.34
C LEU A 166 -3.80 5.23 -0.78
N LEU A 167 -3.38 6.49 -0.91
CA LEU A 167 -2.12 6.98 -0.33
C LEU A 167 -2.13 6.93 1.21
N LEU A 168 -3.27 7.27 1.84
CA LEU A 168 -3.46 7.11 3.29
C LEU A 168 -3.45 5.63 3.69
N LEU A 169 -4.17 4.77 2.94
CA LEU A 169 -4.21 3.33 3.21
C LEU A 169 -2.82 2.69 3.12
N ASP A 170 -2.05 3.01 2.08
CA ASP A 170 -0.68 2.50 1.90
C ASP A 170 0.26 2.96 3.03
N ALA A 171 0.13 4.20 3.51
CA ALA A 171 0.87 4.67 4.67
C ALA A 171 0.49 3.91 5.96
N GLY A 172 -0.79 3.61 6.16
CA GLY A 172 -1.27 2.74 7.23
C GLY A 172 -0.69 1.33 7.16
N HIS A 173 -0.69 0.72 5.97
CA HIS A 173 -0.08 -0.60 5.74
C HIS A 173 1.42 -0.61 6.06
N ALA A 174 2.14 0.44 5.67
CA ALA A 174 3.57 0.58 5.96
C ALA A 174 3.84 0.73 7.46
N ALA A 175 3.04 1.52 8.17
CA ALA A 175 3.11 1.65 9.63
C ALA A 175 2.87 0.30 10.33
N ALA A 176 1.86 -0.47 9.91
CA ALA A 176 1.60 -1.81 10.44
C ALA A 176 2.75 -2.78 10.16
N ALA A 177 3.32 -2.74 8.96
CA ALA A 177 4.44 -3.61 8.58
C ALA A 177 5.68 -3.35 9.45
N LEU A 178 6.04 -2.08 9.66
CA LEU A 178 7.14 -1.69 10.56
C LEU A 178 6.83 -2.10 12.01
N ALA A 179 5.61 -1.86 12.46
CA ALA A 179 5.20 -2.14 13.82
C ALA A 179 5.29 -3.63 14.17
N LEU A 180 4.78 -4.50 13.30
CA LEU A 180 4.83 -5.95 13.49
C LEU A 180 6.25 -6.52 13.35
N ALA A 181 7.08 -5.94 12.48
CA ALA A 181 8.47 -6.35 12.34
C ALA A 181 9.30 -5.98 13.58
N GLY A 182 9.11 -4.76 14.09
CA GLY A 182 9.81 -4.21 15.26
C GLY A 182 9.39 -4.84 16.59
N ALA A 183 8.09 -5.07 16.80
CA ALA A 183 7.54 -5.52 18.07
C ALA A 183 7.94 -6.96 18.48
N ALA A 184 8.76 -7.65 17.69
CA ALA A 184 9.42 -8.89 18.12
C ALA A 184 10.64 -8.67 19.03
N THR A 185 11.30 -7.52 18.91
CA THR A 185 12.60 -7.27 19.56
C THR A 185 12.69 -5.89 20.20
N ALA A 186 11.66 -5.06 20.08
CA ALA A 186 11.62 -3.68 20.55
C ALA A 186 10.24 -3.33 21.11
N ASP A 187 10.19 -2.34 21.99
CA ASP A 187 8.95 -1.64 22.29
C ASP A 187 8.62 -0.72 21.11
N VAL A 188 7.40 -0.81 20.60
CA VAL A 188 6.98 -0.05 19.42
C VAL A 188 5.80 0.83 19.71
N LEU A 189 5.90 2.10 19.32
CA LEU A 189 4.83 3.09 19.37
C LEU A 189 4.54 3.60 17.96
N VAL A 190 3.26 3.79 17.64
CA VAL A 190 2.81 4.29 16.34
C VAL A 190 1.96 5.54 16.53
N SER A 191 2.28 6.60 15.78
CA SER A 191 1.42 7.77 15.61
C SER A 191 0.96 7.88 14.17
N LEU A 192 -0.35 8.05 13.99
CA LEU A 192 -1.01 8.22 12.69
C LEU A 192 -1.63 9.62 12.55
N ASP A 193 -1.46 10.47 13.55
CA ASP A 193 -2.13 11.76 13.74
C ASP A 193 -1.17 12.91 14.08
N ALA A 194 0.15 12.66 14.17
CA ALA A 194 1.15 13.72 14.31
C ALA A 194 1.06 14.74 13.15
N ASP A 195 1.32 16.01 13.45
CA ASP A 195 1.22 17.10 12.49
C ASP A 195 2.23 16.95 11.35
N GLY A 196 1.74 17.10 10.13
CA GLY A 196 2.55 16.94 8.93
C GLY A 196 3.72 17.91 8.85
N THR A 197 3.57 19.15 9.33
CA THR A 197 4.66 20.13 9.34
C THR A 197 5.76 19.69 10.28
N LEU A 198 5.40 19.21 11.48
CA LEU A 198 6.35 18.67 12.44
C LEU A 198 7.07 17.43 11.89
N LEU A 199 6.34 16.50 11.27
CA LEU A 199 6.91 15.31 10.64
C LEU A 199 7.88 15.66 9.50
N SER A 200 7.52 16.60 8.62
CA SER A 200 8.39 17.11 7.55
C SER A 200 9.68 17.70 8.14
N ALA A 201 9.56 18.58 9.13
CA ALA A 201 10.71 19.22 9.76
C ALA A 201 11.63 18.18 10.44
N ALA A 202 11.07 17.24 11.19
CA ALA A 202 11.82 16.15 11.82
C ALA A 202 12.59 15.31 10.79
N ALA A 203 11.96 14.97 9.66
CA ALA A 203 12.61 14.28 8.54
C ALA A 203 13.61 15.16 7.75
N GLY A 204 13.69 16.46 8.04
CA GLY A 204 14.57 17.41 7.36
C GLY A 204 14.08 17.80 5.97
N LEU A 205 12.77 17.75 5.76
CA LEU A 205 12.08 18.04 4.51
C LEU A 205 11.41 19.42 4.55
N PRO A 206 11.26 20.10 3.40
CA PRO A 206 10.37 21.24 3.26
C PRO A 206 8.92 20.88 3.59
N GLY A 207 8.14 21.89 3.95
CA GLY A 207 6.69 21.78 3.87
C GLY A 207 6.26 21.63 2.40
N ALA A 208 5.19 20.88 2.14
CA ALA A 208 4.69 20.69 0.79
C ALA A 208 4.37 22.00 0.03
N PRO A 209 3.81 23.06 0.67
CA PRO A 209 3.59 24.35 0.00
C PRO A 209 4.88 25.03 -0.47
N ASP A 210 5.94 24.96 0.34
CA ASP A 210 7.22 25.64 0.07
C ASP A 210 8.20 24.76 -0.72
N TRP A 211 7.78 23.56 -1.11
CA TRP A 211 8.68 22.52 -1.60
C TRP A 211 9.39 22.93 -2.88
N GLN A 212 8.66 23.46 -3.87
CA GLN A 212 9.25 23.79 -5.17
C GLN A 212 10.16 25.02 -5.11
N ASP A 213 9.90 25.94 -4.18
CA ASP A 213 10.78 27.11 -3.97
C ASP A 213 12.10 26.70 -3.31
N ILE A 214 12.05 25.68 -2.44
CA ILE A 214 13.21 25.21 -1.69
C ILE A 214 14.00 24.14 -2.46
N TRP A 215 13.33 23.14 -3.01
CA TRP A 215 13.88 22.01 -3.76
C TRP A 215 13.20 21.90 -5.13
N PRO A 216 13.47 22.85 -6.05
CA PRO A 216 12.91 22.82 -7.39
C PRO A 216 13.29 21.53 -8.11
N GLY A 217 12.39 21.06 -8.98
CA GLY A 217 12.63 19.89 -9.81
C GLY A 217 12.60 18.58 -9.03
N THR A 218 12.05 18.57 -7.82
CA THR A 218 11.91 17.34 -7.02
C THR A 218 10.47 17.09 -6.64
N GLU A 219 10.07 15.82 -6.54
CA GLU A 219 8.71 15.46 -6.14
C GLU A 219 8.47 15.76 -4.63
N PRO A 220 7.42 16.54 -4.29
CA PRO A 220 6.99 16.74 -2.91
C PRO A 220 6.63 15.43 -2.22
N GLU A 221 7.16 15.26 -1.01
CA GLU A 221 6.81 14.18 -0.10
C GLU A 221 5.86 14.68 0.99
N LEU A 222 4.76 13.95 1.21
CA LEU A 222 3.73 14.32 2.18
C LEU A 222 3.79 13.39 3.39
N PRO A 223 4.18 13.87 4.59
CA PRO A 223 4.26 13.04 5.79
C PRO A 223 2.87 12.70 6.34
N LEU A 224 2.70 11.45 6.78
CA LEU A 224 1.40 10.94 7.23
C LEU A 224 1.44 10.21 8.57
N ALA A 225 2.56 9.54 8.90
CA ALA A 225 2.66 8.69 10.07
C ALA A 225 4.10 8.61 10.59
N ALA A 226 4.24 8.15 11.83
CA ALA A 226 5.54 7.84 12.42
C ALA A 226 5.50 6.56 13.27
N VAL A 227 6.60 5.82 13.27
CA VAL A 227 6.80 4.60 14.07
C VAL A 227 8.07 4.75 14.88
N ARG A 228 7.97 4.60 16.20
CA ARG A 228 9.09 4.67 17.13
C ARG A 228 9.41 3.27 17.65
N LEU A 229 10.67 2.86 17.57
CA LEU A 229 11.21 1.63 18.12
C LEU A 229 12.20 1.97 19.22
N THR A 230 11.95 1.50 20.43
CA THR A 230 12.83 1.71 21.58
C THR A 230 13.33 0.37 22.13
N PRO A 231 14.52 0.33 22.74
CA PRO A 231 14.99 -0.87 23.43
C PRO A 231 13.94 -1.36 24.45
N PRO A 232 13.73 -2.68 24.59
CA PRO A 232 12.74 -3.22 25.52
C PRO A 232 12.93 -2.71 26.96
N GLY A 233 11.84 -2.32 27.62
CA GLY A 233 11.86 -1.84 28.99
C GLY A 233 12.32 -0.38 29.16
N SER A 234 12.49 0.35 28.05
CA SER A 234 12.73 1.80 28.11
C SER A 234 11.46 2.51 28.60
N SER A 235 11.61 3.55 29.43
CA SER A 235 10.46 4.35 29.88
C SER A 235 9.79 5.04 28.69
N VAL A 236 8.49 4.83 28.54
CA VAL A 236 7.66 5.45 27.49
C VAL A 236 7.31 6.91 27.83
N GLU A 237 7.60 7.36 29.07
CA GLU A 237 7.18 8.65 29.64
C GLU A 237 7.95 9.89 29.15
N GLY A 238 8.88 9.75 28.20
CA GLY A 238 9.56 10.90 27.59
C GLY A 238 8.69 11.64 26.56
N GLU A 239 8.86 12.96 26.45
CA GLU A 239 8.23 13.78 25.41
C GLU A 239 8.45 13.19 24.00
N PRO A 240 7.51 13.39 23.06
CA PRO A 240 7.63 12.87 21.71
C PRO A 240 8.90 13.41 21.04
N PRO A 241 9.77 12.55 20.49
CA PRO A 241 11.12 12.97 20.09
C PRO A 241 11.14 13.89 18.85
N LEU A 242 10.00 14.14 18.21
CA LEU A 242 9.91 14.85 16.93
C LEU A 242 10.46 16.28 17.00
N GLY A 243 10.19 17.01 18.08
CA GLY A 243 10.63 18.41 18.24
C GLY A 243 12.14 18.60 18.17
N ALA A 244 12.91 17.73 18.83
CA ALA A 244 14.37 17.80 18.82
C ALA A 244 14.95 17.56 17.41
N TRP A 245 14.35 16.64 16.65
CA TRP A 245 14.74 16.40 15.25
C TRP A 245 14.31 17.56 14.34
N ALA A 246 13.15 18.16 14.59
CA ALA A 246 12.62 19.28 13.83
C ALA A 246 13.39 20.58 14.04
N ALA A 247 14.09 20.74 15.17
CA ALA A 247 14.94 21.89 15.45
C ALA A 247 16.26 21.88 14.65
N LEU A 248 16.66 20.73 14.11
CA LEU A 248 17.87 20.64 13.28
C LEU A 248 17.66 21.33 11.93
N PRO A 249 18.74 21.83 11.29
CA PRO A 249 18.68 22.32 9.93
C PRO A 249 18.07 21.29 8.97
N ARG A 250 17.41 21.80 7.93
CA ARG A 250 16.93 21.00 6.80
C ARG A 250 18.08 20.20 6.19
N ALA A 251 17.78 18.99 5.75
CA ALA A 251 18.77 18.14 5.09
C ALA A 251 19.02 18.61 3.65
N SER A 252 20.06 18.09 2.99
CA SER A 252 20.36 18.42 1.58
C SER A 252 19.23 17.95 0.66
N ALA A 253 18.99 18.70 -0.42
CA ALA A 253 17.98 18.38 -1.44
C ALA A 253 18.22 17.01 -2.09
N PRO A 254 17.15 16.33 -2.57
CA PRO A 254 17.30 15.15 -3.42
C PRO A 254 17.82 15.56 -4.79
N THR A 255 18.22 14.56 -5.59
CA THR A 255 18.57 14.79 -7.00
C THR A 255 17.32 15.26 -7.76
N PRO A 256 17.37 16.42 -8.45
CA PRO A 256 16.28 16.85 -9.31
C PRO A 256 15.98 15.83 -10.41
N GLU A 257 14.70 15.72 -10.76
CA GLU A 257 14.18 14.78 -11.73
C GLU A 257 13.74 15.54 -13.00
N PRO A 258 14.12 15.09 -14.21
CA PRO A 258 13.70 15.72 -15.45
C PRO A 258 12.16 15.84 -15.54
N GLY A 259 11.68 17.05 -15.82
CA GLY A 259 10.25 17.35 -15.97
C GLY A 259 9.49 17.60 -14.65
N ALA A 260 10.13 17.49 -13.48
CA ALA A 260 9.50 17.83 -12.21
C ALA A 260 9.28 19.34 -12.00
N ASP A 261 9.96 20.19 -12.78
CA ASP A 261 9.75 21.65 -12.84
C ASP A 261 8.48 22.05 -13.61
N THR A 262 7.82 21.11 -14.27
CA THR A 262 6.59 21.40 -15.03
C THR A 262 5.40 21.53 -14.10
N THR A 263 4.45 22.40 -14.46
CA THR A 263 3.20 22.55 -13.71
C THR A 263 2.51 21.19 -13.60
N PRO A 264 2.24 20.68 -12.38
CA PRO A 264 1.66 19.36 -12.20
C PRO A 264 0.24 19.32 -12.79
N PRO A 265 -0.20 18.16 -13.32
CA PRO A 265 -1.60 17.97 -13.69
C PRO A 265 -2.54 18.32 -12.53
N ARG A 266 -3.73 18.84 -12.85
CA ARG A 266 -4.72 19.33 -11.85
C ARG A 266 -5.00 18.29 -10.75
N GLU A 267 -5.23 17.03 -11.11
CA GLU A 267 -5.52 15.97 -10.14
C GLU A 267 -4.36 15.75 -9.16
N LEU A 268 -3.11 15.84 -9.64
CA LEU A 268 -1.92 15.71 -8.78
C LEU A 268 -1.77 16.90 -7.85
N ALA A 269 -2.01 18.12 -8.34
CA ALA A 269 -2.00 19.32 -7.51
C ALA A 269 -3.07 19.25 -6.41
N VAL A 270 -4.30 18.84 -6.75
CA VAL A 270 -5.40 18.67 -5.80
C VAL A 270 -5.08 17.61 -4.76
N ALA A 271 -4.59 16.44 -5.18
CA ALA A 271 -4.23 15.36 -4.25
C ALA A 271 -3.13 15.80 -3.26
N ARG A 272 -2.09 16.50 -3.74
CA ARG A 272 -1.01 17.03 -2.88
C ARG A 272 -1.53 18.07 -1.90
N HIS A 273 -2.35 19.01 -2.37
CA HIS A 273 -2.96 20.04 -1.51
C HIS A 273 -3.85 19.41 -0.43
N LEU A 274 -4.70 18.46 -0.82
CA LEU A 274 -5.59 17.74 0.08
C LEU A 274 -4.81 16.95 1.14
N LEU A 275 -3.79 16.18 0.73
CA LEU A 275 -2.98 15.40 1.67
C LEU A 275 -2.23 16.30 2.65
N HIS A 276 -1.70 17.44 2.20
CA HIS A 276 -1.09 18.43 3.07
C HIS A 276 -2.10 18.98 4.09
N HIS A 277 -3.29 19.35 3.64
CA HIS A 277 -4.36 19.86 4.50
C HIS A 277 -4.83 18.82 5.54
N ILE A 278 -5.02 17.57 5.12
CA ILE A 278 -5.43 16.44 5.98
C ILE A 278 -4.34 16.13 7.02
N ALA A 279 -3.06 16.23 6.65
CA ALA A 279 -1.94 15.94 7.53
C ALA A 279 -1.73 16.99 8.64
N GLY A 280 -2.32 18.17 8.56
CA GLY A 280 -2.23 19.16 9.63
C GLY A 280 -2.84 18.66 10.94
N ALA A 281 -2.28 19.02 12.09
CA ALA A 281 -2.80 18.78 13.43
C ALA A 281 -2.24 19.82 14.44
N PRO A 282 -2.36 21.14 14.19
CA PRO A 282 -1.66 22.16 14.98
C PRO A 282 -2.08 22.20 16.46
N ALA A 283 -3.29 21.73 16.79
CA ALA A 283 -3.77 21.65 18.18
C ALA A 283 -3.07 20.56 19.00
N ARG A 284 -2.44 19.57 18.35
CA ARG A 284 -1.69 18.48 18.98
C ARG A 284 -0.55 18.04 18.05
N PRO A 285 0.50 18.86 17.92
CA PRO A 285 1.51 18.68 16.88
C PRO A 285 2.24 17.32 16.95
N ASP A 286 2.51 16.82 18.15
CA ASP A 286 3.17 15.53 18.33
C ASP A 286 2.27 14.30 18.12
N GLY A 287 0.95 14.51 17.95
CA GLY A 287 -0.03 13.45 17.81
C GLY A 287 -0.21 12.58 19.05
N THR A 288 -0.81 11.42 18.84
CA THR A 288 -1.08 10.38 19.83
C THR A 288 -0.29 9.12 19.47
N TRP A 289 0.41 8.58 20.46
CA TRP A 289 1.29 7.41 20.28
C TRP A 289 0.67 6.19 20.94
N HIS A 290 0.50 5.12 20.16
CA HIS A 290 -0.14 3.89 20.62
C HIS A 290 0.83 2.73 20.57
N PRO A 291 0.89 1.89 21.61
CA PRO A 291 1.74 0.71 21.60
C PRO A 291 1.26 -0.28 20.55
N ALA A 292 2.19 -0.77 19.73
CA ALA A 292 1.95 -1.87 18.83
C ALA A 292 2.38 -3.18 19.47
N ARG A 293 1.58 -4.23 19.26
CA ARG A 293 1.88 -5.58 19.75
C ARG A 293 1.97 -6.55 18.60
N ARG A 294 2.90 -7.48 18.71
CA ARG A 294 3.03 -8.64 17.82
C ARG A 294 2.59 -9.89 18.58
N PRO A 295 1.54 -10.61 18.14
CA PRO A 295 1.18 -11.86 18.78
C PRO A 295 2.15 -12.98 18.48
N GLY A 296 2.20 -13.93 19.41
CA GLY A 296 3.15 -15.05 19.37
C GLY A 296 3.05 -15.92 18.13
N ALA A 297 1.87 -16.04 17.50
CA ALA A 297 1.69 -16.82 16.28
C ALA A 297 2.38 -16.19 15.05
N LEU A 298 2.65 -14.88 15.06
CA LEU A 298 3.23 -14.19 13.91
C LEU A 298 4.75 -14.39 13.88
N THR A 299 5.24 -15.10 12.85
CA THR A 299 6.67 -15.39 12.65
C THR A 299 7.32 -14.48 11.60
N ASP A 300 8.65 -14.41 11.59
CA ASP A 300 9.40 -13.64 10.58
C ASP A 300 9.19 -14.21 9.18
N LYS A 301 9.09 -15.53 9.10
CA LYS A 301 8.73 -16.23 7.86
C LYS A 301 7.35 -15.79 7.36
N ALA A 302 6.37 -15.65 8.25
CA ALA A 302 5.04 -15.17 7.86
C ALA A 302 5.09 -13.74 7.32
N LEU A 303 5.82 -12.82 7.97
CA LEU A 303 6.01 -11.46 7.48
C LEU A 303 6.71 -11.41 6.11
N LEU A 304 7.79 -12.19 5.93
CA LEU A 304 8.53 -12.25 4.66
C LEU A 304 7.73 -12.85 3.51
N THR A 305 6.91 -13.87 3.79
CA THR A 305 6.16 -14.62 2.77
C THR A 305 4.75 -14.08 2.54
N ARG A 306 4.27 -13.12 3.35
CA ARG A 306 2.98 -12.46 3.17
C ARG A 306 2.87 -11.87 1.77
N ARG A 307 1.83 -12.24 1.03
CA ARG A 307 1.50 -11.70 -0.29
C ARG A 307 -0.01 -11.53 -0.40
N SER A 308 -0.43 -10.59 -1.23
CA SER A 308 -1.80 -10.57 -1.73
C SER A 308 -2.04 -11.82 -2.57
N ALA A 309 -3.00 -12.64 -2.17
CA ALA A 309 -3.34 -13.86 -2.88
C ALA A 309 -3.98 -13.55 -4.24
N PRO A 310 -3.76 -14.39 -5.26
CA PRO A 310 -4.48 -14.25 -6.52
C PRO A 310 -5.98 -14.55 -6.29
N PRO A 311 -6.89 -13.98 -7.09
CA PRO A 311 -8.32 -14.06 -6.80
C PRO A 311 -8.88 -15.48 -6.67
N GLU A 312 -8.42 -16.42 -7.49
CA GLU A 312 -8.82 -17.83 -7.48
C GLU A 312 -8.50 -18.56 -6.17
N ASP A 313 -7.53 -18.07 -5.42
CA ASP A 313 -7.11 -18.63 -4.12
C ASP A 313 -8.00 -18.16 -2.96
N LEU A 314 -8.92 -17.21 -3.20
CA LEU A 314 -9.75 -16.61 -2.17
C LEU A 314 -11.12 -17.28 -2.02
N ASN A 315 -11.50 -18.20 -2.90
CA ASN A 315 -12.89 -18.67 -3.01
C ASN A 315 -13.32 -19.71 -1.96
N ARG A 316 -12.42 -20.13 -1.06
CA ARG A 316 -12.70 -21.16 -0.06
C ARG A 316 -13.27 -20.55 1.22
N PRO A 317 -14.40 -21.06 1.75
CA PRO A 317 -15.01 -20.56 2.99
C PRO A 317 -14.07 -20.77 4.19
N LEU A 318 -14.22 -19.92 5.20
CA LEU A 318 -13.49 -19.99 6.45
C LEU A 318 -14.44 -20.44 7.56
N ASP A 319 -13.89 -21.07 8.61
CA ASP A 319 -14.64 -21.32 9.83
C ASP A 319 -14.90 -20.02 10.61
N GLU A 320 -15.94 -20.05 11.45
CA GLU A 320 -16.41 -18.89 12.19
C GLU A 320 -15.39 -18.38 13.23
N GLU A 321 -14.59 -19.28 13.81
CA GLU A 321 -13.60 -18.94 14.83
C GLU A 321 -12.43 -18.14 14.25
N LEU A 322 -11.93 -18.53 13.08
CA LEU A 322 -10.93 -17.80 12.33
C LEU A 322 -11.47 -16.42 11.90
N LEU A 323 -12.72 -16.34 11.45
CA LEU A 323 -13.35 -15.07 11.10
C LEU A 323 -13.45 -14.13 12.30
N ALA A 324 -13.93 -14.64 13.44
CA ALA A 324 -14.00 -13.88 14.69
C ALA A 324 -12.61 -13.37 15.12
N THR A 325 -11.58 -14.22 15.00
CA THR A 325 -10.19 -13.89 15.35
C THR A 325 -9.63 -12.78 14.46
N ILE A 326 -9.82 -12.86 13.14
CA ILE A 326 -9.31 -11.85 12.21
C ILE A 326 -10.09 -10.53 12.35
N LEU A 327 -11.40 -10.59 12.56
CA LEU A 327 -12.22 -9.40 12.84
C LEU A 327 -11.79 -8.70 14.15
N ALA A 328 -11.57 -9.47 15.22
CA ALA A 328 -11.06 -8.94 16.49
C ALA A 328 -9.66 -8.33 16.34
N THR A 329 -8.81 -8.92 15.51
CA THR A 329 -7.49 -8.36 15.18
C THR A 329 -7.64 -6.98 14.54
N ALA A 330 -8.48 -6.84 13.52
CA ALA A 330 -8.69 -5.56 12.84
C ALA A 330 -9.28 -4.48 13.78
N ARG A 331 -10.21 -4.84 14.67
CA ARG A 331 -10.83 -3.90 15.63
C ARG A 331 -9.92 -3.46 16.76
N SER A 332 -9.03 -4.34 17.22
CA SER A 332 -8.24 -4.11 18.43
C SER A 332 -6.99 -3.25 18.21
N VAL A 333 -6.62 -2.94 16.97
CA VAL A 333 -5.39 -2.17 16.71
C VAL A 333 -5.46 -0.75 17.26
N ARG A 334 -6.63 -0.11 17.21
CA ARG A 334 -6.86 1.29 17.57
C ARG A 334 -8.33 1.52 17.95
N PRO A 335 -8.62 2.24 19.05
CA PRO A 335 -9.99 2.55 19.46
C PRO A 335 -10.65 3.65 18.62
N ASP A 336 -9.87 4.50 17.97
CA ASP A 336 -10.28 5.63 17.11
C ASP A 336 -10.34 5.26 15.61
N GLY A 337 -10.30 3.95 15.32
CA GLY A 337 -10.45 3.41 13.98
C GLY A 337 -11.90 3.33 13.49
N PRO A 338 -12.10 2.99 12.20
CA PRO A 338 -13.43 2.70 11.68
C PRO A 338 -14.02 1.44 12.31
N ASP A 339 -15.33 1.28 12.18
CA ASP A 339 -16.02 0.04 12.49
C ASP A 339 -15.64 -1.05 11.47
N TRP A 340 -15.80 -2.31 11.90
CA TRP A 340 -15.51 -3.47 11.08
C TRP A 340 -16.66 -4.46 11.07
N THR A 341 -17.00 -4.93 9.87
CA THR A 341 -17.91 -6.05 9.63
C THR A 341 -17.25 -7.07 8.70
N VAL A 342 -17.83 -8.27 8.63
CA VAL A 342 -17.38 -9.32 7.72
C VAL A 342 -18.55 -9.91 6.95
N ALA A 343 -18.47 -9.88 5.62
CA ALA A 343 -19.43 -10.51 4.73
C ALA A 343 -18.98 -11.93 4.41
N VAL A 344 -19.90 -12.90 4.59
CA VAL A 344 -19.67 -14.32 4.34
C VAL A 344 -20.77 -14.83 3.41
N GLY A 345 -20.41 -15.68 2.46
CA GLY A 345 -21.37 -16.33 1.58
C GLY A 345 -21.65 -17.79 1.91
N GLY A 346 -22.01 -18.57 0.90
CA GLY A 346 -22.22 -20.01 1.02
C GLY A 346 -23.66 -20.37 1.42
N ALA A 347 -23.81 -21.42 2.23
CA ALA A 347 -25.14 -21.97 2.57
C ALA A 347 -25.96 -21.06 3.50
N THR A 348 -25.27 -20.29 4.36
CA THR A 348 -25.88 -19.35 5.31
C THR A 348 -25.22 -17.98 5.19
N PRO A 349 -25.46 -17.27 4.08
CA PRO A 349 -24.78 -16.01 3.81
C PRO A 349 -25.28 -14.91 4.74
N ALA A 350 -24.35 -14.14 5.28
CA ALA A 350 -24.67 -13.07 6.22
C ALA A 350 -23.54 -12.04 6.30
N LEU A 351 -23.91 -10.87 6.80
CA LEU A 351 -22.98 -9.85 7.27
C LEU A 351 -22.91 -9.93 8.79
N TYR A 352 -21.71 -10.09 9.34
CA TYR A 352 -21.47 -10.19 10.78
C TYR A 352 -20.74 -8.96 11.30
N ALA A 353 -21.06 -8.58 12.53
CA ALA A 353 -20.26 -7.70 13.36
C ALA A 353 -19.66 -8.53 14.52
N ALA A 354 -18.67 -7.98 15.21
CA ALA A 354 -18.16 -8.63 16.41
C ALA A 354 -19.16 -8.47 17.57
N ALA A 355 -19.37 -9.54 18.32
CA ALA A 355 -20.33 -9.58 19.42
C ALA A 355 -19.99 -8.54 20.52
N PRO A 356 -20.96 -7.75 21.02
CA PRO A 356 -20.70 -6.82 22.11
C PRO A 356 -20.31 -7.54 23.40
N GLY A 357 -19.18 -7.15 24.00
CA GLY A 357 -18.76 -7.63 25.32
C GLY A 357 -18.31 -9.09 25.40
N ARG A 358 -18.24 -9.84 24.29
CA ARG A 358 -17.75 -11.23 24.24
C ARG A 358 -17.02 -11.54 22.93
N PRO A 359 -16.13 -12.55 22.90
CA PRO A 359 -15.62 -13.10 21.64
C PRO A 359 -16.77 -13.70 20.82
N GLY A 360 -16.71 -13.55 19.49
CA GLY A 360 -17.67 -14.15 18.56
C GLY A 360 -18.24 -13.15 17.55
N LEU A 361 -19.17 -13.65 16.73
CA LEU A 361 -19.84 -12.91 15.67
C LEU A 361 -21.34 -12.80 15.97
N ASP A 362 -21.90 -11.61 15.76
CA ASP A 362 -23.33 -11.36 15.79
C ASP A 362 -23.81 -10.99 14.37
N VAL A 363 -24.92 -11.58 13.95
CA VAL A 363 -25.52 -11.32 12.62
C VAL A 363 -26.04 -9.89 12.58
N ARG A 364 -25.52 -9.09 11.65
CA ARG A 364 -25.97 -7.73 11.36
C ARG A 364 -27.04 -7.71 10.27
N ALA A 365 -26.89 -8.56 9.26
CA ALA A 365 -27.87 -8.75 8.19
C ALA A 365 -27.75 -10.16 7.57
N VAL A 366 -28.85 -10.65 7.03
CA VAL A 366 -28.91 -11.95 6.34
C VAL A 366 -28.91 -11.73 4.83
N GLY A 367 -28.19 -12.58 4.09
CA GLY A 367 -28.04 -12.50 2.64
C GLY A 367 -26.59 -12.35 2.21
N ASP A 368 -26.33 -12.66 0.94
CA ASP A 368 -24.97 -12.58 0.38
C ASP A 368 -24.69 -11.17 -0.12
N ALA A 369 -23.89 -10.41 0.64
CA ALA A 369 -23.48 -9.06 0.27
C ALA A 369 -22.38 -9.04 -0.79
N ARG A 370 -21.66 -10.15 -1.02
CA ARG A 370 -20.43 -10.16 -1.84
C ARG A 370 -20.65 -9.74 -3.31
N PRO A 371 -21.76 -10.08 -3.98
CA PRO A 371 -22.05 -9.56 -5.33
C PRO A 371 -22.18 -8.03 -5.36
N THR A 372 -22.84 -7.44 -4.36
CA THR A 372 -22.93 -5.98 -4.22
C THR A 372 -21.57 -5.36 -3.93
N LEU A 373 -20.77 -5.98 -3.05
CA LEU A 373 -19.41 -5.54 -2.77
C LEU A 373 -18.52 -5.60 -4.01
N ALA A 374 -18.67 -6.61 -4.87
CA ALA A 374 -17.95 -6.71 -6.13
C ALA A 374 -18.28 -5.56 -7.09
N HIS A 375 -19.56 -5.18 -7.18
CA HIS A 375 -19.98 -4.01 -7.95
C HIS A 375 -19.37 -2.72 -7.38
N TRP A 376 -19.47 -2.51 -6.07
CA TRP A 376 -18.91 -1.33 -5.40
C TRP A 376 -17.38 -1.26 -5.45
N ALA A 377 -16.68 -2.38 -5.49
CA ALA A 377 -15.22 -2.41 -5.56
C ALA A 377 -14.71 -2.29 -7.01
N ALA A 378 -15.18 -1.28 -7.74
CA ALA A 378 -14.84 -1.02 -9.15
C ALA A 378 -15.15 -2.19 -10.09
N GLY A 379 -16.22 -2.95 -9.82
CA GLY A 379 -16.62 -4.08 -10.65
C GLY A 379 -15.73 -5.31 -10.55
N GLN A 380 -14.89 -5.43 -9.52
CA GLN A 380 -14.02 -6.59 -9.28
C GLN A 380 -14.84 -7.86 -8.94
N GLN A 381 -15.29 -8.56 -9.98
CA GLN A 381 -16.23 -9.70 -9.88
C GLN A 381 -15.74 -10.83 -8.97
N TRP A 382 -14.44 -11.02 -8.85
CA TRP A 382 -13.85 -12.07 -8.02
C TRP A 382 -14.21 -11.94 -6.53
N ILE A 383 -14.56 -10.73 -6.05
CA ILE A 383 -15.01 -10.50 -4.67
C ILE A 383 -16.30 -11.26 -4.38
N GLY A 384 -17.17 -11.42 -5.38
CA GLY A 384 -18.42 -12.17 -5.26
C GLY A 384 -18.22 -13.64 -4.88
N ALA A 385 -17.04 -14.20 -5.17
CA ALA A 385 -16.69 -15.59 -4.89
C ALA A 385 -15.82 -15.76 -3.64
N ALA A 386 -15.26 -14.69 -3.07
CA ALA A 386 -14.33 -14.76 -1.94
C ALA A 386 -14.97 -15.42 -0.70
N GLY A 387 -14.21 -16.24 0.03
CA GLY A 387 -14.69 -16.98 1.20
C GLY A 387 -15.27 -16.08 2.28
N ALA A 388 -14.61 -14.95 2.53
CA ALA A 388 -15.14 -13.84 3.31
C ALA A 388 -14.52 -12.50 2.88
N VAL A 389 -15.17 -11.40 3.22
CA VAL A 389 -14.67 -10.04 2.99
C VAL A 389 -14.84 -9.21 4.26
N LEU A 390 -13.72 -8.83 4.89
CA LEU A 390 -13.73 -7.85 5.96
C LEU A 390 -13.87 -6.45 5.38
N LEU A 391 -14.69 -5.62 6.02
CA LEU A 391 -15.02 -4.27 5.59
C LEU A 391 -14.74 -3.30 6.73
N ALA A 392 -13.82 -2.36 6.50
CA ALA A 392 -13.68 -1.19 7.33
C ALA A 392 -14.68 -0.14 6.85
N HIS A 393 -15.51 0.40 7.73
CA HIS A 393 -16.50 1.41 7.38
C HIS A 393 -16.65 2.46 8.48
N GLY A 394 -16.91 3.70 8.07
CA GLY A 394 -16.97 4.83 8.98
C GLY A 394 -16.09 5.98 8.50
N CYS A 395 -16.67 6.82 7.66
CA CYS A 395 -16.12 8.11 7.24
C CYS A 395 -17.28 8.87 6.57
N PRO A 396 -18.03 9.72 7.29
CA PRO A 396 -19.21 10.35 6.74
C PRO A 396 -18.88 11.35 5.62
N ASP A 397 -19.85 11.76 4.81
CA ASP A 397 -19.64 12.72 3.71
C ASP A 397 -19.20 14.11 4.20
N ASP A 398 -19.63 14.48 5.40
CA ASP A 398 -19.26 15.71 6.10
C ASP A 398 -18.10 15.51 7.09
N ALA A 399 -17.32 14.42 6.95
CA ALA A 399 -16.22 14.10 7.85
C ALA A 399 -15.26 15.29 8.00
N ALA A 400 -14.92 15.62 9.25
CA ALA A 400 -13.81 16.50 9.52
C ALA A 400 -12.49 15.88 9.01
N ARG A 401 -11.50 16.73 8.72
CA ARG A 401 -10.16 16.30 8.26
C ARG A 401 -9.52 15.24 9.16
N THR A 402 -9.69 15.36 10.48
CA THR A 402 -9.16 14.40 11.46
C THR A 402 -9.84 13.04 11.36
N THR A 403 -11.16 13.01 11.15
CA THR A 403 -11.94 11.79 10.94
C THR A 403 -11.55 11.13 9.63
N ALA A 404 -11.47 11.88 8.53
CA ALA A 404 -11.06 11.35 7.23
C ALA A 404 -9.61 10.80 7.26
N ARG A 405 -8.70 11.50 7.96
CA ARG A 405 -7.33 11.03 8.19
C ARG A 405 -7.32 9.71 8.97
N SER A 406 -7.95 9.70 10.13
CA SER A 406 -7.96 8.54 11.04
C SER A 406 -8.59 7.33 10.37
N SER A 407 -9.78 7.49 9.77
CA SER A 407 -10.52 6.38 9.18
C SER A 407 -9.70 5.62 8.13
N HIS A 408 -8.93 6.31 7.29
CA HIS A 408 -8.12 5.68 6.25
C HIS A 408 -6.76 5.18 6.77
N LEU A 409 -6.01 5.97 7.54
CA LEU A 409 -4.72 5.51 8.07
C LEU A 409 -4.89 4.31 9.01
N VAL A 410 -5.89 4.35 9.90
CA VAL A 410 -6.19 3.23 10.80
C VAL A 410 -6.75 2.04 10.04
N ALA A 411 -7.60 2.23 9.01
CA ALA A 411 -8.06 1.12 8.17
C ALA A 411 -6.90 0.41 7.46
N GLY A 412 -5.95 1.17 6.90
CA GLY A 412 -4.74 0.62 6.28
C GLY A 412 -3.90 -0.16 7.30
N TYR A 413 -3.70 0.42 8.49
CA TYR A 413 -2.96 -0.23 9.57
C TYR A 413 -3.62 -1.55 10.03
N ALA A 414 -4.93 -1.50 10.31
CA ALA A 414 -5.74 -2.63 10.73
C ALA A 414 -5.77 -3.76 9.69
N ALA A 415 -6.00 -3.43 8.41
CA ALA A 415 -5.97 -4.42 7.35
C ALA A 415 -4.58 -5.02 7.15
N GLY A 416 -3.52 -4.20 7.28
CA GLY A 416 -2.13 -4.68 7.23
C GLY A 416 -1.85 -5.69 8.35
N ALA A 417 -2.32 -5.41 9.57
CA ALA A 417 -2.22 -6.33 10.70
C ALA A 417 -3.05 -7.60 10.50
N ALA A 418 -4.32 -7.47 10.12
CA ALA A 418 -5.20 -8.60 9.82
C ALA A 418 -4.63 -9.49 8.71
N GLN A 419 -4.04 -8.91 7.66
CA GLN A 419 -3.39 -9.68 6.59
C GLN A 419 -2.17 -10.47 7.08
N ALA A 420 -1.34 -9.86 7.94
CA ALA A 420 -0.19 -10.55 8.53
C ALA A 420 -0.64 -11.73 9.39
N TYR A 421 -1.72 -11.58 10.16
CA TYR A 421 -2.27 -12.65 10.99
C TYR A 421 -2.93 -13.74 10.15
N ALA A 422 -3.71 -13.36 9.14
CA ALA A 422 -4.26 -14.31 8.18
C ALA A 422 -3.14 -15.17 7.58
N THR A 423 -2.01 -14.55 7.22
CA THR A 423 -0.83 -15.27 6.74
C THR A 423 -0.25 -16.23 7.79
N ALA A 424 -0.14 -15.81 9.05
CA ALA A 424 0.35 -16.66 10.14
C ALA A 424 -0.57 -17.87 10.40
N LEU A 425 -1.88 -17.69 10.21
CA LEU A 425 -2.89 -18.75 10.30
C LEU A 425 -3.01 -19.58 9.00
N GLY A 426 -2.16 -19.31 8.00
CA GLY A 426 -2.13 -20.06 6.74
C GLY A 426 -3.24 -19.71 5.74
N LEU A 427 -4.01 -18.65 6.01
CA LEU A 427 -5.08 -18.15 5.15
C LEU A 427 -4.55 -17.39 3.94
N ARG A 428 -5.36 -17.36 2.89
CA ARG A 428 -5.18 -16.48 1.72
C ARG A 428 -5.86 -15.15 1.99
N SER A 429 -5.23 -14.06 1.59
CA SER A 429 -5.77 -12.73 1.84
C SER A 429 -5.37 -11.72 0.77
N ARG A 430 -6.26 -10.79 0.44
CA ARG A 430 -6.04 -9.71 -0.54
C ARG A 430 -6.72 -8.42 -0.09
N PRO A 431 -5.98 -7.31 0.14
CA PRO A 431 -6.58 -6.01 0.42
C PRO A 431 -7.36 -5.46 -0.78
N ILE A 432 -8.43 -4.70 -0.49
CA ILE A 432 -9.30 -4.04 -1.48
C ILE A 432 -9.39 -2.55 -1.10
N GLY A 433 -8.72 -1.69 -1.87
CA GLY A 433 -8.55 -0.28 -1.50
C GLY A 433 -9.55 0.70 -2.09
N SER A 434 -10.29 0.34 -3.14
CA SER A 434 -11.13 1.27 -3.90
C SER A 434 -12.59 0.84 -3.88
N TRP A 435 -13.47 1.77 -3.49
CA TRP A 435 -14.90 1.55 -3.28
C TRP A 435 -15.70 2.71 -3.86
N GLN A 436 -16.73 2.42 -4.66
CA GLN A 436 -17.62 3.38 -5.32
C GLN A 436 -19.05 3.16 -4.87
N GLN A 437 -19.73 4.24 -4.49
CA GLN A 437 -21.13 4.21 -4.05
C GLN A 437 -21.38 3.20 -2.91
N ALA A 438 -20.33 2.93 -2.12
CA ALA A 438 -20.29 1.90 -1.09
C ALA A 438 -20.76 2.40 0.29
N ASP A 439 -21.97 2.94 0.36
CA ASP A 439 -22.60 3.33 1.63
C ASP A 439 -23.24 2.10 2.29
N LEU A 440 -22.45 1.41 3.12
CA LEU A 440 -22.89 0.20 3.80
C LEU A 440 -24.05 0.50 4.76
N GLY A 441 -24.04 1.66 5.42
CA GLY A 441 -25.11 2.07 6.32
C GLY A 441 -26.44 2.22 5.59
N ALA A 442 -26.45 3.00 4.51
CA ALA A 442 -27.67 3.17 3.69
C ALA A 442 -28.20 1.84 3.16
N ALA A 443 -27.32 0.94 2.72
CA ALA A 443 -27.71 -0.39 2.23
C ALA A 443 -28.30 -1.29 3.32
N LEU A 444 -27.98 -1.02 4.60
CA LEU A 444 -28.55 -1.70 5.77
C LEU A 444 -29.77 -0.97 6.36
N GLY A 445 -30.21 0.13 5.74
CA GLY A 445 -31.33 0.95 6.21
C GLY A 445 -30.97 1.98 7.30
N ASP A 446 -29.69 2.18 7.58
CA ASP A 446 -29.21 3.24 8.47
C ASP A 446 -29.22 4.61 7.75
N THR A 447 -28.90 5.69 8.49
CA THR A 447 -28.83 7.04 7.91
C THR A 447 -27.78 7.11 6.78
N PRO A 448 -28.17 7.52 5.56
CA PRO A 448 -27.23 7.65 4.45
C PRO A 448 -26.11 8.66 4.71
N GLY A 449 -24.99 8.48 4.02
CA GLY A 449 -23.84 9.36 4.07
C GLY A 449 -22.97 9.19 5.31
N ARG A 450 -23.19 8.16 6.13
CA ARG A 450 -22.52 7.97 7.44
C ARG A 450 -21.50 6.84 7.45
N HIS A 451 -21.86 5.67 6.93
CA HIS A 451 -21.06 4.44 7.07
C HIS A 451 -20.54 3.94 5.72
N TRP A 452 -19.80 4.80 5.03
CA TRP A 452 -19.07 4.44 3.81
C TRP A 452 -17.98 3.42 4.10
N ILE A 453 -17.84 2.42 3.22
CA ILE A 453 -16.70 1.51 3.22
C ILE A 453 -15.45 2.31 2.85
N VAL A 454 -14.40 2.20 3.68
CA VAL A 454 -13.12 2.90 3.48
C VAL A 454 -12.00 1.96 3.05
N HIS A 455 -12.10 0.67 3.37
CA HIS A 455 -11.12 -0.35 3.00
C HIS A 455 -11.70 -1.75 3.17
N GLY A 456 -11.06 -2.76 2.58
CA GLY A 456 -11.42 -4.15 2.85
C GLY A 456 -10.26 -5.14 2.73
N LEU A 457 -10.54 -6.37 3.18
CA LEU A 457 -9.63 -7.50 3.12
C LEU A 457 -10.42 -8.76 2.77
N ALA A 458 -10.26 -9.25 1.54
CA ALA A 458 -10.79 -10.55 1.16
C ALA A 458 -9.96 -11.67 1.78
N LEU A 459 -10.61 -12.74 2.19
CA LEU A 459 -10.03 -13.92 2.82
C LEU A 459 -10.51 -15.19 2.13
N GLY A 460 -9.62 -16.19 2.10
CA GLY A 460 -9.95 -17.56 1.70
C GLY A 460 -9.17 -18.59 2.52
N ALA A 461 -9.78 -19.73 2.80
CA ALA A 461 -9.09 -20.85 3.41
C ALA A 461 -8.05 -21.47 2.44
N ARG A 462 -7.02 -22.11 3.01
CA ARG A 462 -6.01 -22.84 2.24
C ARG A 462 -6.65 -24.04 1.52
N PRO A 463 -6.16 -24.45 0.33
CA PRO A 463 -6.48 -25.78 -0.16
C PRO A 463 -6.09 -26.81 0.89
N THR A 464 -7.03 -27.65 1.33
CA THR A 464 -6.66 -28.89 2.00
C THR A 464 -5.85 -29.69 0.99
N THR A 465 -4.61 -30.04 1.34
CA THR A 465 -3.88 -31.04 0.57
C THR A 465 -4.71 -32.32 0.70
N ALA A 466 -5.45 -32.68 -0.34
CA ALA A 466 -6.04 -34.00 -0.41
C ALA A 466 -4.90 -34.99 -0.16
N ALA A 467 -5.11 -35.93 0.77
CA ALA A 467 -4.21 -37.06 0.94
C ALA A 467 -3.92 -37.61 -0.46
N ALA A 468 -2.63 -37.76 -0.78
CA ALA A 468 -2.22 -38.33 -2.06
C ALA A 468 -3.07 -39.58 -2.32
N PRO A 469 -3.72 -39.71 -3.49
CA PRO A 469 -4.45 -40.93 -3.79
C PRO A 469 -3.48 -42.09 -3.63
N ALA A 470 -3.84 -43.04 -2.77
CA ALA A 470 -3.04 -44.23 -2.55
C ALA A 470 -2.71 -44.85 -3.91
N THR A 471 -1.42 -44.96 -4.21
CA THR A 471 -0.92 -45.64 -5.40
C THR A 471 -1.58 -47.01 -5.48
N PRO A 472 -2.35 -47.34 -6.54
CA PRO A 472 -2.83 -48.70 -6.71
C PRO A 472 -1.61 -49.60 -6.87
N ALA A 473 -1.55 -50.65 -6.05
CA ALA A 473 -0.50 -51.66 -6.12
C ALA A 473 -0.36 -52.20 -7.55
N ALA A 474 0.86 -52.13 -8.08
CA ALA A 474 1.20 -52.67 -9.38
C ALA A 474 1.08 -54.21 -9.37
N THR A 475 0.28 -54.76 -10.28
CA THR A 475 0.27 -56.18 -10.63
C THR A 475 1.57 -56.53 -11.38
N PRO A 476 2.23 -57.68 -11.11
CA PRO A 476 3.52 -57.98 -11.71
C PRO A 476 3.38 -58.36 -13.19
N ALA A 477 4.23 -57.78 -14.03
CA ALA A 477 4.32 -58.07 -15.45
C ALA A 477 5.12 -59.36 -15.71
N ALA A 478 4.61 -60.19 -16.62
CA ALA A 478 5.30 -61.37 -17.15
C ALA A 478 6.31 -60.97 -18.24
N THR A 479 7.50 -61.56 -18.15
CA THR A 479 8.63 -61.51 -19.08
C THR A 479 8.35 -62.14 -20.45
N ALA A 480 8.86 -61.54 -21.54
CA ALA A 480 9.61 -62.26 -22.58
C ALA A 480 10.23 -61.34 -23.68
N ALA A 481 11.56 -61.47 -23.80
CA ALA A 481 12.38 -61.67 -25.01
C ALA A 481 12.65 -60.56 -26.06
N THR A 482 13.95 -60.26 -26.18
CA THR A 482 14.70 -59.51 -27.21
C THR A 482 15.00 -60.35 -28.45
N PRO A 483 15.15 -59.74 -29.65
CA PRO A 483 16.21 -60.17 -30.58
C PRO A 483 16.91 -58.97 -31.32
N PRO A 484 17.85 -59.14 -32.28
CA PRO A 484 19.27 -58.77 -32.16
C PRO A 484 19.74 -57.67 -33.17
N PRO A 485 21.04 -57.28 -33.21
CA PRO A 485 21.53 -56.13 -34.00
C PRO A 485 22.14 -56.51 -35.36
N PRO A 486 22.27 -55.54 -36.28
CA PRO A 486 23.58 -55.25 -36.92
C PRO A 486 23.73 -53.74 -37.27
N ALA A 487 24.79 -53.20 -37.88
CA ALA A 487 26.25 -53.33 -37.85
C ALA A 487 26.81 -52.22 -38.77
N ALA A 488 27.90 -51.55 -38.35
CA ALA A 488 28.95 -50.84 -39.12
C ALA A 488 28.62 -49.69 -40.13
N THR A 489 29.24 -48.54 -39.83
CA THR A 489 29.52 -47.34 -40.66
C THR A 489 30.60 -47.58 -41.73
N PRO A 490 30.81 -46.65 -42.69
CA PRO A 490 31.99 -45.77 -42.57
C PRO A 490 31.78 -44.31 -43.02
N ALA A 491 32.81 -43.52 -42.72
CA ALA A 491 32.92 -42.06 -42.63
C ALA A 491 32.95 -41.29 -43.95
N THR A 492 32.64 -39.98 -43.89
CA THR A 492 33.39 -38.98 -44.69
C THR A 492 33.39 -37.56 -44.08
N ALA A 493 34.61 -37.03 -44.07
CA ALA A 493 35.18 -35.69 -43.86
C ALA A 493 34.33 -34.44 -43.57
N ALA A 494 34.91 -33.64 -42.66
CA ALA A 494 34.57 -32.26 -42.31
C ALA A 494 34.97 -31.23 -43.37
N VAL A 495 34.17 -30.17 -43.52
CA VAL A 495 34.56 -28.89 -44.13
C VAL A 495 33.98 -27.74 -43.29
N THR A 496 34.87 -26.81 -42.92
CA THR A 496 34.66 -25.58 -42.14
C THR A 496 33.92 -24.50 -42.95
N PRO A 497 33.07 -23.63 -42.37
CA PRO A 497 32.65 -22.39 -43.03
C PRO A 497 33.32 -21.13 -42.45
N ALA A 498 33.69 -20.24 -43.37
CA ALA A 498 34.25 -18.90 -43.18
C ALA A 498 33.18 -17.84 -42.80
N PRO A 499 33.55 -16.60 -42.41
CA PRO A 499 32.66 -15.69 -41.67
C PRO A 499 31.94 -14.62 -42.51
N LYS A 500 30.69 -14.34 -42.07
CA LYS A 500 29.86 -13.08 -42.10
C LYS A 500 29.48 -12.43 -43.44
N PRO A 501 28.25 -11.86 -43.51
CA PRO A 501 28.15 -10.41 -43.33
C PRO A 501 27.04 -9.97 -42.36
N VAL A 502 27.28 -8.82 -41.74
CA VAL A 502 26.38 -8.10 -40.83
C VAL A 502 25.37 -7.29 -41.65
N THR A 503 24.09 -7.48 -41.39
CA THR A 503 22.98 -6.64 -41.88
C THR A 503 22.35 -5.92 -40.68
N PRO A 504 22.04 -4.61 -40.77
CA PRO A 504 21.50 -3.84 -39.66
C PRO A 504 20.02 -4.19 -39.41
N PRO A 505 19.53 -4.23 -38.16
CA PRO A 505 18.11 -4.48 -37.93
C PRO A 505 17.30 -3.21 -38.23
N THR A 506 16.46 -3.32 -39.26
CA THR A 506 15.27 -2.52 -39.48
C THR A 506 14.34 -2.57 -38.27
N ALA A 507 13.79 -1.40 -37.92
CA ALA A 507 12.76 -1.22 -36.91
C ALA A 507 11.57 -2.16 -37.14
N SER A 508 11.21 -2.96 -36.12
CA SER A 508 9.92 -3.63 -36.08
C SER A 508 9.52 -3.99 -34.64
N ALA A 509 8.26 -3.67 -34.37
CA ALA A 509 7.36 -4.19 -33.33
C ALA A 509 7.76 -4.01 -31.86
N ALA A 510 7.00 -3.14 -31.19
CA ALA A 510 6.87 -3.14 -29.74
C ALA A 510 6.52 -4.56 -29.22
N PRO A 511 7.16 -5.03 -28.14
CA PRO A 511 6.81 -6.31 -27.56
C PRO A 511 5.40 -6.23 -26.96
N ALA A 512 4.57 -7.22 -27.30
CA ALA A 512 3.24 -7.42 -26.76
C ALA A 512 3.26 -7.50 -25.22
N ALA A 513 2.27 -6.88 -24.59
CA ALA A 513 2.07 -6.90 -23.15
C ALA A 513 1.90 -8.35 -22.64
N PRO A 514 2.58 -8.76 -21.54
CA PRO A 514 2.38 -10.06 -20.95
C PRO A 514 1.03 -10.13 -20.20
N PRO A 515 0.41 -11.32 -20.09
CA PRO A 515 -0.90 -11.49 -19.47
C PRO A 515 -0.80 -11.24 -17.95
N GLY A 516 -1.64 -10.33 -17.44
CA GLY A 516 -1.61 -9.89 -16.03
C GLY A 516 -1.63 -8.38 -15.83
N GLU A 517 -1.79 -7.59 -16.89
CA GLU A 517 -2.43 -6.27 -16.78
C GLU A 517 -3.86 -6.49 -16.30
N GLU A 518 -4.06 -6.50 -14.97
CA GLU A 518 -5.38 -6.18 -14.41
C GLU A 518 -5.81 -4.87 -15.07
N GLU A 519 -6.99 -4.93 -15.69
CA GLU A 519 -7.63 -3.83 -16.39
C GLU A 519 -7.42 -2.53 -15.61
N ARG A 520 -6.82 -1.54 -16.27
CA ARG A 520 -7.03 -0.17 -15.84
C ARG A 520 -8.55 0.02 -15.76
N PRO A 521 -9.08 0.54 -14.65
CA PRO A 521 -10.52 0.74 -14.49
C PRO A 521 -11.13 1.58 -15.61
#